data_AF-A0A7Y2UA95-F1
#
_entry.id   AF-A0A7Y2UA95-F1
#
_cell.length_a   1.000
_cell.length_b   1.000
_cell.length_c   1.000
_cell.angle_alpha   90.00
_cell.angle_beta   90.00
_cell.angle_gamma   90.00
#
_symmetry.space_group_name_H-M   'P 1'
#
loop_
_entity.id
_entity.type
_entity.pdbx_description
1 polymer ?
#
loop_
_entity_poly.entity_id
_entity_poly.type
_entity_poly.pdbx_seq_one_letter_code
_entity_poly.pdbx_strand_id
1 'polypeptide(L)'
;MQGFVAKPVEPDALFSTVIKWLRKPGDPVGRASEVKAPKEAAAAAQSRQNEDQQGPVDPQALALVFENDQESQRDILQKFMNQADSILVEVEAAHGRRDCEQIRFQSHKLKSSARTVGAGHLADLSLALELAAGESDWNGIDDQVAGMRPAIEAIRDYVKRF
;
A
#
# COMPACT_ATOMS: atom_id res chain seq x y z
N MET A 1 24.64 -1.54 30.74
CA MET A 1 25.14 -2.01 29.42
C MET A 1 23.91 -2.16 28.53
N GLN A 2 23.68 -1.25 27.59
CA GLN A 2 22.39 -1.12 26.89
C GLN A 2 22.36 -1.99 25.63
N GLY A 3 21.44 -2.96 25.64
CA GLY A 3 21.19 -3.89 24.54
C GLY A 3 20.60 -3.19 23.32
N PHE A 4 21.16 -3.53 22.18
CA PHE A 4 20.61 -3.26 20.85
C PHE A 4 19.30 -4.04 20.69
N VAL A 5 18.23 -3.37 20.24
CA VAL A 5 17.06 -4.02 19.62
C VAL A 5 16.88 -3.35 18.26
N ALA A 6 17.29 -4.08 17.22
CA ALA A 6 16.88 -3.84 15.86
C ALA A 6 15.36 -3.81 15.83
N LYS A 7 14.77 -2.75 15.26
CA LYS A 7 13.32 -2.59 15.15
C LYS A 7 12.76 -3.62 14.16
N PRO A 8 11.85 -4.53 14.57
CA PRO A 8 10.68 -4.84 13.78
C PRO A 8 9.62 -3.79 14.12
N VAL A 9 9.00 -3.14 13.13
CA VAL A 9 7.85 -2.26 13.38
C VAL A 9 6.63 -2.95 12.79
N GLU A 10 6.00 -3.78 13.61
CA GLU A 10 4.60 -4.15 13.41
C GLU A 10 3.76 -2.94 13.83
N PRO A 11 3.10 -2.24 12.88
CA PRO A 11 2.41 -0.98 13.15
C PRO A 11 1.27 -1.13 14.18
N ASP A 12 0.65 -2.31 14.28
CA ASP A 12 -0.46 -2.60 15.20
C ASP A 12 -0.06 -2.55 16.69
N ALA A 13 1.18 -2.93 17.01
CA ALA A 13 1.70 -2.89 18.38
C ALA A 13 1.96 -1.45 18.86
N LEU A 14 2.32 -0.55 17.95
CA LEU A 14 2.60 0.85 18.26
C LEU A 14 1.31 1.59 18.64
N PHE A 15 0.24 1.42 17.84
CA PHE A 15 -1.04 2.08 18.09
C PHE A 15 -1.72 1.59 19.38
N SER A 16 -1.68 0.28 19.64
CA SER A 16 -2.25 -0.31 20.85
C SER A 16 -1.57 0.23 22.13
N THR A 17 -0.27 0.47 22.05
CA THR A 17 0.50 1.03 23.17
C THR A 17 0.08 2.48 23.44
N VAL A 18 -0.03 3.33 22.42
CA VAL A 18 -0.44 4.74 22.58
C VAL A 18 -1.84 4.86 23.20
N ILE A 19 -2.80 4.04 22.77
CA ILE A 19 -4.18 4.06 23.30
C ILE A 19 -4.20 3.69 24.81
N LYS A 20 -3.32 2.78 25.25
CA LYS A 20 -3.24 2.35 26.65
C LYS A 20 -2.82 3.49 27.60
N TRP A 21 -1.99 4.42 27.13
CA TRP A 21 -1.48 5.54 27.95
C TRP A 21 -2.38 6.78 27.95
N LEU A 22 -3.34 6.88 27.02
CA LEU A 22 -4.31 7.98 26.97
C LEU A 22 -5.51 7.79 27.90
N ARG A 23 -5.69 6.61 28.51
CA ARG A 23 -6.83 6.31 29.38
C ARG A 23 -6.55 6.74 30.83
N LYS A 24 -7.26 7.76 31.33
CA LYS A 24 -7.29 8.09 32.77
C LYS A 24 -8.19 7.09 33.53
N PRO A 25 -7.84 6.70 34.77
CA PRO A 25 -8.67 5.79 35.57
C PRO A 25 -9.87 6.56 36.17
N GLY A 26 -11.11 6.18 35.80
CA GLY A 26 -12.31 6.79 36.41
C GLY A 26 -13.67 6.54 35.75
N ASP A 27 -13.77 6.11 34.49
CA ASP A 27 -15.09 5.92 33.85
C ASP A 27 -15.64 4.49 34.02
N PRO A 28 -16.92 4.34 34.43
CA PRO A 28 -17.52 3.04 34.74
C PRO A 28 -17.82 2.19 33.49
N VAL A 29 -17.71 0.88 33.70
CA VAL A 29 -17.87 -0.20 32.73
C VAL A 29 -19.25 -0.20 32.09
N GLY A 30 -19.29 0.05 30.78
CA GLY A 30 -20.45 -0.15 29.91
C GLY A 30 -20.13 -1.15 28.80
N ARG A 31 -20.50 -2.42 29.07
CA ARG A 31 -20.87 -3.47 28.10
C ARG A 31 -19.92 -3.77 26.94
N ALA A 32 -19.27 -4.92 27.05
CA ALA A 32 -18.69 -5.66 25.94
C ALA A 32 -19.64 -5.70 24.74
N SER A 33 -19.22 -5.09 23.64
CA SER A 33 -19.71 -5.42 22.30
C SER A 33 -18.58 -6.16 21.60
N GLU A 34 -18.86 -7.42 21.27
CA GLU A 34 -18.07 -8.28 20.41
C GLU A 34 -17.71 -7.55 19.11
N VAL A 35 -16.43 -7.24 18.93
CA VAL A 35 -15.94 -6.75 17.65
C VAL A 35 -15.79 -7.97 16.74
N LYS A 36 -16.85 -8.25 16.00
CA LYS A 36 -16.74 -8.97 14.72
C LYS A 36 -15.86 -8.14 13.79
N ALA A 37 -14.66 -8.63 13.46
CA ALA A 37 -14.14 -8.46 12.11
C ALA A 37 -15.23 -8.98 11.14
N PRO A 38 -15.59 -8.26 10.07
CA PRO A 38 -14.64 -7.86 9.02
C PRO A 38 -14.89 -6.48 8.41
N LYS A 39 -13.86 -5.63 8.29
CA LYS A 39 -13.93 -4.38 7.54
C LYS A 39 -12.89 -4.28 6.41
N GLU A 40 -12.47 -5.43 5.89
CA GLU A 40 -11.63 -5.52 4.69
C GLU A 40 -12.42 -5.96 3.44
N ALA A 41 -13.55 -6.64 3.61
CA ALA A 41 -14.37 -7.10 2.49
C ALA A 41 -15.30 -6.01 1.90
N ALA A 42 -15.63 -4.97 2.66
CA ALA A 42 -16.52 -3.90 2.20
C ALA A 42 -15.81 -2.87 1.30
N ALA A 43 -14.50 -2.67 1.47
CA ALA A 43 -13.70 -1.82 0.59
C ALA A 43 -13.55 -2.48 -0.80
N ALA A 44 -13.28 -3.79 -0.84
CA ALA A 44 -13.10 -4.55 -2.09
C ALA A 44 -14.37 -4.70 -2.95
N ALA A 45 -15.54 -4.38 -2.43
CA ALA A 45 -16.81 -4.38 -3.18
C ALA A 45 -17.15 -2.99 -3.75
N GLN A 46 -16.65 -1.91 -3.14
CA GLN A 46 -16.81 -0.55 -3.66
C GLN A 46 -15.74 -0.20 -4.71
N SER A 47 -14.56 -0.83 -4.67
CA SER A 47 -13.52 -0.66 -5.69
C SER A 47 -14.00 -1.11 -7.08
N ARG A 48 -14.68 -2.27 -7.16
CA ARG A 48 -15.09 -2.89 -8.45
C ARG A 48 -16.14 -2.12 -9.26
N GLN A 49 -16.87 -1.20 -8.63
CA GLN A 49 -17.88 -0.39 -9.33
C GLN A 49 -17.34 0.97 -9.82
N ASN A 50 -16.15 1.37 -9.37
CA ASN A 50 -15.52 2.64 -9.71
C ASN A 50 -14.30 2.51 -10.64
N GLU A 51 -13.85 1.27 -10.92
CA GLU A 51 -12.69 0.97 -11.79
C GLU A 51 -12.81 1.57 -13.20
N ASP A 52 -14.03 1.81 -13.70
CA ASP A 52 -14.27 2.33 -15.05
C ASP A 52 -14.29 3.87 -15.12
N GLN A 53 -14.21 4.57 -13.97
CA GLN A 53 -14.25 6.05 -13.91
C GLN A 53 -13.13 6.68 -13.08
N GLN A 54 -12.35 5.88 -12.34
CA GLN A 54 -11.20 6.37 -11.59
C GLN A 54 -9.94 6.25 -12.46
N GLY A 55 -9.36 7.40 -12.81
CA GLY A 55 -8.07 7.44 -13.50
C GLY A 55 -6.97 6.70 -12.73
N PRO A 56 -5.77 6.52 -13.32
CA PRO A 56 -4.66 5.77 -12.70
C PRO A 56 -4.23 6.30 -11.32
N VAL A 57 -4.62 7.54 -11.00
CA VAL A 57 -4.42 8.20 -9.71
C VAL A 57 -5.70 8.94 -9.32
N ASP A 58 -6.12 8.80 -8.06
CA ASP A 58 -7.23 9.57 -7.48
C ASP A 58 -6.77 11.00 -7.09
N PRO A 59 -7.26 12.06 -7.78
CA PRO A 59 -6.90 13.43 -7.47
C PRO A 59 -7.40 13.90 -6.09
N GLN A 60 -8.49 13.32 -5.58
CA GLN A 60 -9.03 13.66 -4.26
C GLN A 60 -8.12 13.15 -3.15
N ALA A 61 -7.54 11.95 -3.32
CA ALA A 61 -6.55 11.41 -2.40
C ALA A 61 -5.31 12.32 -2.32
N LEU A 62 -4.83 12.83 -3.46
CA LEU A 62 -3.75 13.82 -3.48
C LEU A 62 -4.13 15.14 -2.82
N ALA A 63 -5.35 15.66 -3.05
CA ALA A 63 -5.81 16.90 -2.46
C ALA A 63 -5.94 16.82 -0.93
N LEU A 64 -6.34 15.66 -0.39
CA LEU A 64 -6.45 15.43 1.06
C LEU A 64 -5.08 15.41 1.76
N VAL A 65 -4.03 14.94 1.09
CA VAL A 65 -2.68 14.82 1.66
C VAL A 65 -1.86 16.10 1.46
N PHE A 66 -2.06 16.80 0.34
CA PHE A 66 -1.22 17.94 -0.08
C PHE A 66 -1.97 19.27 -0.16
N GLU A 67 -3.16 19.38 0.42
CA GLU A 67 -3.94 20.63 0.55
C GLU A 67 -4.10 21.41 -0.77
N ASN A 68 -4.23 20.69 -1.89
CA ASN A 68 -4.38 21.25 -3.24
C ASN A 68 -3.18 22.08 -3.76
N ASP A 69 -1.99 21.94 -3.15
CA ASP A 69 -0.75 22.51 -3.68
C ASP A 69 -0.22 21.67 -4.85
N GLN A 70 -0.43 22.16 -6.06
CA GLN A 70 -0.05 21.46 -7.29
C GLN A 70 1.46 21.23 -7.42
N GLU A 71 2.29 22.11 -6.87
CA GLU A 71 3.74 21.94 -6.92
C GLU A 71 4.18 20.77 -6.02
N SER A 72 3.70 20.74 -4.77
CA SER A 72 3.93 19.62 -3.86
C SER A 72 3.35 18.29 -4.37
N GLN A 73 2.16 18.32 -4.99
CA GLN A 73 1.54 17.13 -5.60
C GLN A 73 2.38 16.57 -6.76
N ARG A 74 2.92 17.43 -7.62
CA ARG A 74 3.81 16.99 -8.69
C ARG A 74 5.11 16.41 -8.13
N ASP A 75 5.71 17.07 -7.14
CA ASP A 75 6.96 16.64 -6.52
C ASP A 75 6.84 15.27 -5.83
N ILE A 76 5.75 15.04 -5.09
CA ILE A 76 5.52 13.72 -4.47
C ILE A 76 5.25 12.64 -5.52
N LEU A 77 4.49 12.95 -6.58
CA LEU A 77 4.23 12.01 -7.65
C LEU A 77 5.51 11.61 -8.39
N GLN A 78 6.43 12.57 -8.62
CA GLN A 78 7.74 12.28 -9.19
C GLN A 78 8.60 11.41 -8.26
N LYS A 79 8.62 11.69 -6.95
CA LYS A 79 9.31 10.85 -5.96
C LYS A 79 8.73 9.44 -5.92
N PHE A 80 7.41 9.33 -5.98
CA PHE A 80 6.70 8.06 -6.05
C PHE A 80 7.08 7.28 -7.31
N MET A 81 7.13 7.92 -8.49
CA MET A 81 7.53 7.27 -9.74
C MET A 81 8.96 6.72 -9.66
N ASN A 82 9.90 7.50 -9.14
CA ASN A 82 11.28 7.02 -8.95
C ASN A 82 11.35 5.80 -8.02
N GLN A 83 10.55 5.81 -6.95
CA GLN A 83 10.45 4.67 -6.04
C GLN A 83 9.79 3.46 -6.73
N ALA A 84 8.73 3.66 -7.50
CA ALA A 84 8.01 2.60 -8.22
C ALA A 84 8.92 1.93 -9.25
N ASP A 85 9.70 2.71 -9.99
CA ASP A 85 10.69 2.21 -10.96
C ASP A 85 11.76 1.35 -10.28
N SER A 86 12.32 1.84 -9.17
CA SER A 86 13.30 1.06 -8.39
C SER A 86 12.70 -0.24 -7.84
N ILE A 87 11.44 -0.21 -7.39
CA ILE A 87 10.77 -1.41 -6.89
C ILE A 87 10.48 -2.39 -8.03
N LEU A 88 10.02 -1.92 -9.19
CA LEU A 88 9.74 -2.78 -10.34
C LEU A 88 10.98 -3.57 -10.77
N VAL A 89 12.13 -2.90 -10.86
CA VAL A 89 13.42 -3.56 -11.21
C VAL A 89 13.78 -4.64 -10.19
N GLU A 90 13.61 -4.37 -8.89
CA GLU A 90 13.89 -5.33 -7.82
C GLU A 90 12.90 -6.50 -7.81
N VAL A 91 11.62 -6.25 -8.12
CA VAL A 91 10.60 -7.30 -8.27
C VAL A 91 10.93 -8.19 -9.46
N GLU A 92 11.28 -7.62 -10.61
CA GLU A 92 11.68 -8.39 -11.80
C GLU A 92 12.95 -9.22 -11.55
N ALA A 93 13.93 -8.66 -10.82
CA ALA A 93 15.12 -9.39 -10.43
C ALA A 93 14.83 -10.53 -9.42
N ALA A 94 13.95 -10.29 -8.45
CA ALA A 94 13.50 -11.29 -7.49
C ALA A 94 12.68 -12.40 -8.16
N HIS A 95 11.83 -12.02 -9.12
CA HIS A 95 11.07 -12.93 -9.97
C HIS A 95 11.98 -13.87 -10.76
N GLY A 96 13.00 -13.33 -11.44
CA GLY A 96 13.99 -14.14 -12.14
C GLY A 96 14.79 -15.10 -11.25
N ARG A 97 14.98 -14.77 -9.97
CA ARG A 97 15.64 -15.61 -8.96
C ARG A 97 14.69 -16.54 -8.21
N ARG A 98 13.39 -16.45 -8.47
CA ARG A 98 12.32 -17.12 -7.74
C ARG A 98 12.34 -16.85 -6.22
N ASP A 99 12.59 -15.61 -5.84
CA ASP A 99 12.66 -15.18 -4.44
C ASP A 99 11.33 -14.60 -3.95
N CYS A 100 10.47 -15.45 -3.40
CA CYS A 100 9.15 -15.05 -2.86
C CYS A 100 9.27 -14.02 -1.73
N GLU A 101 10.29 -14.10 -0.88
CA GLU A 101 10.43 -13.19 0.27
C GLU A 101 10.71 -11.78 -0.22
N GLN A 102 11.63 -11.63 -1.17
CA GLN A 102 11.96 -10.34 -1.76
C GLN A 102 10.79 -9.77 -2.58
N ILE A 103 10.08 -10.60 -3.36
CA ILE A 103 8.86 -10.16 -4.08
C ILE A 103 7.82 -9.63 -3.10
N ARG A 104 7.55 -10.38 -2.02
CA ARG A 104 6.57 -9.98 -0.99
C ARG A 104 6.96 -8.67 -0.32
N PHE A 105 8.22 -8.52 0.09
CA PHE A 105 8.73 -7.31 0.74
C PHE A 105 8.58 -6.07 -0.16
N GLN A 106 8.98 -6.19 -1.43
CA GLN A 106 8.91 -5.08 -2.37
C GLN A 106 7.47 -4.70 -2.74
N SER A 107 6.59 -5.69 -2.88
CA SER A 107 5.16 -5.49 -3.13
C SER A 107 4.48 -4.78 -1.95
N HIS A 108 4.78 -5.19 -0.72
CA HIS A 108 4.27 -4.53 0.49
C HIS A 108 4.68 -3.05 0.55
N LYS A 109 5.94 -2.75 0.21
CA LYS A 109 6.46 -1.38 0.16
C LYS A 109 5.75 -0.54 -0.90
N LEU A 110 5.57 -1.08 -2.11
CA LEU A 110 4.90 -0.38 -3.20
C LEU A 110 3.42 -0.10 -2.90
N LYS A 111 2.71 -1.09 -2.34
CA LYS A 111 1.30 -0.96 -1.92
C LYS A 111 1.08 0.27 -1.05
N SER A 112 1.91 0.43 -0.02
CA SER A 112 1.75 1.53 0.94
C SER A 112 1.93 2.90 0.28
N SER A 113 2.99 3.05 -0.52
CA SER A 113 3.24 4.28 -1.27
C SER A 113 2.17 4.57 -2.32
N ALA A 114 1.66 3.54 -3.01
CA ALA A 114 0.60 3.67 -4.00
C ALA A 114 -0.71 4.16 -3.38
N ARG A 115 -1.09 3.65 -2.19
CA ARG A 115 -2.26 4.15 -1.46
C ARG A 115 -2.14 5.62 -1.06
N THR A 116 -0.95 6.06 -0.63
CA THR A 116 -0.72 7.47 -0.23
C THR A 116 -0.94 8.44 -1.38
N VAL A 117 -0.51 8.08 -2.60
CA VAL A 117 -0.69 8.93 -3.78
C VAL A 117 -2.03 8.73 -4.49
N GLY A 118 -2.89 7.83 -4.01
CA GLY A 118 -4.17 7.53 -4.65
C GLY A 118 -4.09 6.60 -5.87
N ALA A 119 -2.98 5.90 -6.08
CA ALA A 119 -2.81 4.91 -7.14
C ALA A 119 -3.45 3.57 -6.76
N GLY A 120 -4.79 3.54 -6.71
CA GLY A 120 -5.58 2.40 -6.23
C GLY A 120 -5.28 1.10 -6.97
N HIS A 121 -5.32 1.13 -8.31
CA HIS A 121 -5.07 -0.05 -9.13
C HIS A 121 -3.68 -0.67 -8.89
N LEU A 122 -2.64 0.16 -8.79
CA LEU A 122 -1.28 -0.32 -8.50
C LEU A 122 -1.16 -0.86 -7.06
N ALA A 123 -1.88 -0.27 -6.10
CA ALA A 123 -1.93 -0.77 -4.74
C ALA A 123 -2.60 -2.16 -4.67
N ASP A 124 -3.65 -2.38 -5.44
CA ASP A 124 -4.36 -3.66 -5.50
C ASP A 124 -3.54 -4.76 -6.19
N LEU A 125 -2.88 -4.43 -7.31
CA LEU A 125 -1.89 -5.33 -7.95
C LEU A 125 -0.75 -5.70 -6.98
N SER A 126 -0.24 -4.72 -6.24
CA SER A 126 0.82 -4.95 -5.26
C SER A 126 0.35 -5.85 -4.12
N LEU A 127 -0.91 -5.72 -3.68
CA LEU A 127 -1.48 -6.61 -2.67
C LEU A 127 -1.64 -8.03 -3.20
N ALA A 128 -2.14 -8.19 -4.42
CA ALA A 128 -2.28 -9.50 -5.05
C ALA A 128 -0.92 -10.20 -5.18
N LEU A 129 0.13 -9.46 -5.58
CA LEU A 129 1.49 -9.97 -5.66
C LEU A 129 2.07 -10.34 -4.29
N GLU A 130 1.81 -9.54 -3.25
CA GLU A 130 2.22 -9.82 -1.87
C GLU A 130 1.60 -11.14 -1.36
N LEU A 131 0.32 -11.38 -1.65
CA LEU A 131 -0.40 -12.59 -1.27
C LEU A 131 0.10 -13.81 -2.05
N ALA A 132 0.21 -13.70 -3.38
CA ALA A 132 0.70 -14.79 -4.23
C ALA A 132 2.13 -15.21 -3.85
N ALA A 133 3.01 -14.24 -3.54
CA ALA A 133 4.34 -14.51 -3.02
C ALA A 133 4.32 -15.20 -1.63
N GLY A 134 3.38 -14.82 -0.76
CA GLY A 134 3.19 -15.46 0.54
C GLY A 134 2.79 -16.94 0.45
N GLU A 135 1.99 -17.30 -0.56
CA GLU A 135 1.57 -18.68 -0.83
C GLU A 135 2.51 -19.42 -1.79
N SER A 136 3.55 -18.75 -2.31
CA SER A 136 4.42 -19.27 -3.37
C SER A 136 3.66 -19.72 -4.62
N ASP A 137 2.53 -19.06 -4.93
CA ASP A 137 1.77 -19.26 -6.15
C ASP A 137 2.44 -18.55 -7.33
N TRP A 138 3.33 -19.26 -8.00
CA TRP A 138 4.10 -18.73 -9.13
C TRP A 138 3.23 -18.33 -10.33
N ASN A 139 2.07 -18.96 -10.54
CA ASN A 139 1.19 -18.55 -11.62
C ASN A 139 0.58 -17.18 -11.32
N GLY A 140 0.10 -16.98 -10.09
CA GLY A 140 -0.39 -15.69 -9.63
C GLY A 140 0.71 -14.61 -9.66
N ILE A 141 1.92 -14.94 -9.22
CA ILE A 141 3.07 -14.03 -9.28
C ILE A 141 3.36 -13.61 -10.73
N ASP A 142 3.44 -14.55 -11.67
CA ASP A 142 3.74 -14.27 -13.08
C ASP A 142 2.69 -13.31 -13.68
N ASP A 143 1.41 -13.57 -13.41
CA ASP A 143 0.30 -12.73 -13.87
C ASP A 143 0.37 -11.31 -13.28
N GLN A 144 0.64 -11.20 -11.97
CA GLN A 144 0.70 -9.89 -11.31
C GLN A 144 1.92 -9.08 -11.74
N VAL A 145 3.10 -9.70 -11.86
CA VAL A 145 4.32 -9.04 -12.34
C VAL A 145 4.13 -8.48 -13.75
N ALA A 146 3.46 -9.24 -14.64
CA ALA A 146 3.11 -8.77 -15.98
C ALA A 146 2.20 -7.52 -15.95
N GLY A 147 1.30 -7.41 -14.96
CA GLY A 147 0.41 -6.27 -14.76
C GLY A 147 1.06 -5.03 -14.13
N MET A 148 2.18 -5.17 -13.40
CA MET A 148 2.82 -4.04 -12.71
C MET A 148 3.35 -2.96 -13.66
N ARG A 149 4.06 -3.38 -14.72
CA ARG A 149 4.70 -2.46 -15.67
C ARG A 149 3.66 -1.58 -16.40
N PRO A 150 2.57 -2.12 -16.97
CA PRO A 150 1.48 -1.31 -17.54
C PRO A 150 0.88 -0.33 -16.54
N ALA A 151 0.66 -0.75 -15.29
CA ALA A 151 0.07 0.11 -14.26
C ALA A 151 0.99 1.29 -13.89
N ILE A 152 2.30 1.05 -13.78
CA ILE A 152 3.29 2.11 -13.52
C ILE A 152 3.36 3.08 -14.70
N GLU A 153 3.33 2.61 -15.95
CA GLU A 153 3.31 3.48 -17.12
C GLU A 153 2.04 4.32 -17.22
N ALA A 154 0.87 3.78 -16.86
CA ALA A 154 -0.37 4.55 -16.79
C ALA A 154 -0.27 5.72 -15.79
N ILE A 155 0.36 5.49 -14.64
CA ILE A 155 0.60 6.55 -13.66
C ILE A 155 1.65 7.53 -14.18
N ARG A 156 2.72 7.06 -14.85
CA ARG A 156 3.73 7.92 -15.47
C ARG A 156 3.10 8.89 -16.46
N ASP A 157 2.20 8.41 -17.32
CA ASP A 157 1.52 9.24 -18.31
C ASP A 157 0.53 10.22 -17.68
N TYR A 158 -0.10 9.86 -16.56
CA TYR A 158 -0.88 10.79 -15.77
C TYR A 158 0.00 11.91 -15.20
N VAL A 159 1.15 11.59 -14.61
CA VAL A 159 2.09 12.57 -14.05
C VAL A 159 2.65 13.52 -15.12
N LYS A 160 2.82 13.07 -16.37
CA LYS A 160 3.23 13.95 -17.49
C LYS A 160 2.15 14.94 -17.91
N ARG A 161 0.88 14.64 -17.65
CA ARG A 161 -0.29 15.46 -18.00
C ARG A 161 -0.75 16.35 -16.85
N PHE A 162 -0.21 16.13 -15.65
CA PHE A 162 -0.45 16.88 -14.43
C PHE A 162 0.43 18.14 -14.39
#